data_AF-A0A661BI48-F1
#
_entry.id   AF-A0A661BI48-F1
#
_cell.length_a   1.000
_cell.length_b   1.000
_cell.length_c   1.000
_cell.angle_alpha   90.00
_cell.angle_beta   90.00
_cell.angle_gamma   90.00
#
_symmetry.space_group_name_H-M   'P 1'
#
loop_
_entity.id
_entity.type
_entity.pdbx_description
1 polymer ?
#
loop_
_entity_poly.entity_id
_entity_poly.type
_entity_poly.pdbx_seq_one_letter_code
_entity_poly.pdbx_strand_id
1 'polypeptide(L)'
;MCLFSIKFTKKGGMVINLRKYLSWIIIFSSIFLSVYAEISVSPRKIDIEQFEIDYSETPFVPVVLFDSGSSEVDDYYAPVMKELADRLSENGDAILEIRGYYHPQGDGVSGSVRLAKQRAESVRAKLVEFNSAIQKRIIVEHTPVPTRCIRGDIGSMNPKIQQENRRVEISVRTKEEFKLIFENNTPDEIITQLKETGKLYLLERLLDDNPLFFALIIFPNSEQDLHNLVEIRNELRDKLKNQISRKRIFIGLKESVHRDNVEISVCPKWVIHKSIFQNKITGKIDKNIVKISADDETGIRVFRQDGYPIADVVSHWQLSPIPEPTREYYVSGIIPNSSPGTIRRWSKGIKFGYGMKPKSLSAKMILSNYTIDQLTLSDTPDSYANRDMIANYIGSLATHNKKRTIRITIAGYTDHTGDEKKNIQMSEFWAKKEFDYIKRLIPLYLNSKTEWEEQNGITKYGNLEFTVLGKGTADENHSISEETGYGRIQKRRVELQIEIK
;
A
#
# COMPACT_ATOMS: atom_id res chain seq x y z
N MET A 1 44.88 12.19 1.86
CA MET A 1 45.60 12.43 0.60
C MET A 1 45.94 11.07 -0.02
N CYS A 2 45.08 10.51 -0.86
CA CYS A 2 45.38 9.29 -1.61
C CYS A 2 45.85 9.68 -3.01
N LEU A 3 47.12 9.41 -3.30
CA LEU A 3 47.72 9.64 -4.62
C LEU A 3 47.38 8.46 -5.54
N PHE A 4 46.51 8.67 -6.52
CA PHE A 4 46.37 7.76 -7.66
C PHE A 4 47.57 7.97 -8.60
N SER A 5 48.41 6.96 -8.74
CA SER A 5 49.51 6.92 -9.72
C SER A 5 49.00 6.34 -11.04
N ILE A 6 48.79 7.18 -12.05
CA ILE A 6 48.51 6.75 -13.43
C ILE A 6 49.84 6.73 -14.19
N LYS A 7 50.30 5.55 -14.62
CA LYS A 7 51.47 5.39 -15.51
C LYS A 7 51.02 5.50 -16.98
N PHE A 8 51.53 6.48 -17.71
CA PHE A 8 51.48 6.52 -19.17
C PHE A 8 52.80 6.00 -19.76
N THR A 9 52.72 4.99 -20.62
CA THR A 9 53.84 4.56 -21.45
C THR A 9 53.94 5.45 -22.69
N LYS A 10 55.17 5.90 -22.97
CA LYS A 10 55.53 6.98 -23.88
C LYS A 10 55.60 6.47 -25.33
N LYS A 11 54.74 6.98 -26.21
CA LYS A 11 55.06 7.18 -27.64
C LYS A 11 54.17 8.27 -28.23
N GLY A 12 54.78 9.36 -28.67
CA GLY A 12 54.11 10.51 -29.29
C GLY A 12 53.93 11.67 -28.31
N GLY A 13 54.77 12.69 -28.45
CA GLY A 13 54.76 13.86 -27.58
C GLY A 13 53.50 14.71 -27.79
N MET A 14 52.74 14.90 -26.73
CA MET A 14 51.84 16.03 -26.57
C MET A 14 52.11 16.63 -25.19
N VAL A 15 52.75 17.81 -25.16
CA VAL A 15 52.96 18.57 -23.92
C VAL A 15 51.62 19.21 -23.56
N ILE A 16 50.80 18.48 -22.80
CA ILE A 16 49.56 19.00 -22.23
C ILE A 16 49.93 19.90 -21.05
N ASN A 17 49.60 21.18 -21.15
CA ASN A 17 49.84 22.16 -20.10
C ASN A 17 48.87 21.90 -18.93
N LEU A 18 49.28 21.04 -17.97
CA LEU A 18 48.45 20.58 -16.85
C LEU A 18 47.86 21.71 -16.01
N ARG A 19 48.45 22.92 -16.00
CA ARG A 19 47.91 24.07 -15.25
C ARG A 19 46.57 24.58 -15.79
N LYS A 20 46.30 24.48 -17.10
CA LYS A 20 45.01 24.89 -17.69
C LYS A 20 43.90 23.86 -17.45
N TYR A 21 44.26 22.59 -17.34
CA TYR A 21 43.32 21.50 -17.07
C TYR A 21 43.13 21.22 -15.59
N LEU A 22 44.02 21.67 -14.71
CA LEU A 22 43.85 21.52 -13.26
C LEU A 22 42.61 22.27 -12.77
N SER A 23 42.37 23.49 -13.28
CA SER A 23 41.14 24.24 -12.97
C SER A 23 39.90 23.55 -13.52
N TRP A 24 39.96 22.94 -14.70
CA TRP A 24 38.84 22.17 -15.26
C TRP A 24 38.62 20.83 -14.56
N ILE A 25 39.67 20.15 -14.07
CA ILE A 25 39.57 18.90 -13.31
C ILE A 25 39.10 19.18 -11.88
N ILE A 26 39.51 20.30 -11.28
CA ILE A 26 39.01 20.76 -9.98
C ILE A 26 37.55 21.21 -10.13
N ILE A 27 37.18 21.91 -11.21
CA ILE A 27 35.78 22.28 -11.48
C ILE A 27 34.94 21.04 -11.81
N PHE A 28 35.43 20.10 -12.64
CA PHE A 28 34.74 18.83 -12.90
C PHE A 28 34.64 17.96 -11.65
N SER A 29 35.68 17.92 -10.81
CA SER A 29 35.60 17.21 -9.53
C SER A 29 34.68 17.94 -8.56
N SER A 30 34.62 19.27 -8.55
CA SER A 30 33.71 20.06 -7.70
C SER A 30 32.26 19.99 -8.17
N ILE A 31 32.02 19.85 -9.48
CA ILE A 31 30.70 19.63 -10.08
C ILE A 31 30.28 18.15 -9.93
N PHE A 32 31.21 17.18 -9.93
CA PHE A 32 30.94 15.78 -9.56
C PHE A 32 30.86 15.57 -8.03
N LEU A 33 31.47 16.45 -7.23
CA LEU A 33 31.30 16.60 -5.78
C LEU A 33 30.16 17.56 -5.44
N SER A 34 29.21 17.83 -6.34
CA SER A 34 27.85 18.07 -5.88
C SER A 34 27.37 16.75 -5.29
N VAL A 35 27.72 16.59 -4.01
CA VAL A 35 27.48 15.47 -3.13
C VAL A 35 26.13 14.83 -3.48
N TYR A 36 26.15 13.69 -4.15
CA TYR A 36 25.01 12.80 -4.11
C TYR A 36 24.94 12.35 -2.66
N ALA A 37 24.12 13.02 -1.86
CA ALA A 37 23.85 12.58 -0.51
C ALA A 37 23.21 11.19 -0.59
N GLU A 38 24.04 10.16 -0.44
CA GLU A 38 23.66 8.76 -0.52
C GLU A 38 23.45 8.25 0.89
N ILE A 39 22.24 7.78 1.17
CA ILE A 39 21.97 7.04 2.41
C ILE A 39 22.54 5.64 2.21
N SER A 40 23.59 5.32 2.95
CA SER A 40 24.20 3.99 2.92
C SER A 40 23.86 3.20 4.18
N VAL A 41 23.73 1.88 4.02
CA VAL A 41 23.35 0.97 5.10
C VAL A 41 24.25 -0.25 5.11
N SER A 42 24.64 -0.70 6.31
CA SER A 42 25.51 -1.86 6.50
C SER A 42 25.20 -2.60 7.80
N PRO A 43 24.96 -3.93 7.78
CA PRO A 43 24.92 -4.80 6.60
C PRO A 43 23.64 -4.62 5.77
N ARG A 44 23.68 -5.04 4.50
CA ARG A 44 22.50 -5.10 3.61
C ARG A 44 21.81 -6.46 3.59
N LYS A 45 22.51 -7.49 4.05
CA LYS A 45 21.99 -8.85 4.19
C LYS A 45 22.14 -9.24 5.65
N ILE A 46 21.05 -9.65 6.26
CA ILE A 46 20.99 -10.07 7.65
C ILE A 46 20.57 -11.52 7.65
N ASP A 47 21.41 -12.39 8.18
CA ASP A 47 21.09 -13.79 8.33
C ASP A 47 20.28 -14.00 9.61
N ILE A 48 19.27 -14.85 9.52
CA ILE A 48 18.32 -15.18 10.58
C ILE A 48 18.12 -16.69 10.57
N GLU A 49 18.54 -17.39 11.61
CA GLU A 49 18.65 -18.86 11.58
C GLU A 49 17.30 -19.54 11.28
N GLN A 50 16.32 -19.29 12.15
CA GLN A 50 14.93 -19.70 12.04
C GLN A 50 14.08 -18.67 12.76
N PHE A 51 12.85 -18.49 12.28
CA PHE A 51 11.92 -17.56 12.89
C PHE A 51 10.49 -18.08 12.85
N GLU A 52 9.71 -17.65 13.83
CA GLU A 52 8.27 -17.83 13.86
C GLU A 52 7.64 -16.45 13.69
N ILE A 53 6.68 -16.33 12.77
CA ILE A 53 5.94 -15.08 12.53
C ILE A 53 4.50 -15.29 12.97
N ASP A 54 4.04 -14.38 13.81
CA ASP A 54 2.63 -14.04 13.95
C ASP A 54 2.42 -12.63 13.41
N TYR A 55 1.70 -12.52 12.29
CA TYR A 55 1.47 -11.28 11.57
C TYR A 55 -0.03 -11.01 11.50
N SER A 56 -0.44 -9.80 11.83
CA SER A 56 -1.82 -9.36 11.75
C SER A 56 -1.95 -7.93 11.26
N GLU A 57 -3.04 -7.65 10.57
CA GLU A 57 -3.42 -6.33 10.11
C GLU A 57 -4.65 -5.83 10.86
N THR A 58 -4.60 -4.57 11.27
CA THR A 58 -5.77 -3.84 11.76
C THR A 58 -6.40 -3.07 10.59
N PRO A 59 -7.71 -3.28 10.32
CA PRO A 59 -8.38 -2.62 9.21
C PRO A 59 -8.43 -1.10 9.39
N PHE A 60 -8.19 -0.38 8.31
CA PHE A 60 -8.20 1.08 8.27
C PHE A 60 -9.32 1.55 7.36
N VAL A 61 -10.39 2.13 7.91
CA VAL A 61 -11.53 2.62 7.15
C VAL A 61 -11.55 4.15 7.19
N PRO A 62 -11.56 4.86 6.05
CA PRO A 62 -11.44 6.32 6.03
C PRO A 62 -12.78 7.02 6.29
N VAL A 63 -13.39 6.72 7.43
CA VAL A 63 -14.69 7.27 7.85
C VAL A 63 -14.70 7.60 9.33
N VAL A 64 -15.33 8.73 9.67
CA VAL A 64 -15.58 9.17 11.05
C VAL A 64 -17.08 9.25 11.24
N LEU A 65 -17.62 8.61 12.28
CA LEU A 65 -19.05 8.62 12.58
C LEU A 65 -19.36 9.56 13.74
N PHE A 66 -20.59 10.05 13.78
CA PHE A 66 -21.03 11.05 14.75
C PHE A 66 -22.37 10.68 15.37
N ASP A 67 -22.56 11.15 16.60
CA ASP A 67 -23.86 11.13 17.25
C ASP A 67 -24.84 12.12 16.62
N SER A 68 -26.12 11.89 16.90
CA SER A 68 -27.23 12.74 16.45
C SER A 68 -26.98 14.19 16.86
N GLY A 69 -27.03 15.11 15.89
CA GLY A 69 -26.85 16.54 16.14
C GLY A 69 -25.44 16.97 16.56
N SER A 70 -24.50 16.04 16.72
CA SER A 70 -23.13 16.32 17.16
C SER A 70 -22.15 16.48 15.99
N SER A 71 -21.14 17.32 16.23
CA SER A 71 -19.95 17.48 15.37
C SER A 71 -18.65 17.20 16.14
N GLU A 72 -18.76 16.68 17.35
CA GLU A 72 -17.63 16.28 18.17
C GLU A 72 -17.02 14.98 17.64
N VAL A 73 -15.69 14.95 17.54
CA VAL A 73 -14.94 13.76 17.13
C VAL A 73 -14.57 12.98 18.39
N ASP A 74 -15.09 11.76 18.50
CA ASP A 74 -14.77 10.85 19.59
C ASP A 74 -13.25 10.54 19.64
N ASP A 75 -12.66 10.55 20.84
CA ASP A 75 -11.25 10.23 21.06
C ASP A 75 -10.88 8.80 20.63
N TYR A 76 -11.87 7.92 20.48
CA TYR A 76 -11.72 6.62 19.82
C TYR A 76 -11.03 6.73 18.44
N TYR A 77 -11.23 7.83 17.71
CA TYR A 77 -10.60 8.05 16.41
C TYR A 77 -9.17 8.60 16.49
N ALA A 78 -8.70 9.05 17.67
CA ALA A 78 -7.42 9.71 17.82
C ALA A 78 -6.24 8.88 17.28
N PRO A 79 -6.12 7.55 17.53
CA PRO A 79 -5.01 6.77 16.99
C PRO A 79 -5.00 6.71 15.45
N VAL A 80 -6.17 6.54 14.85
CA VAL A 80 -6.33 6.45 13.39
C VAL A 80 -6.07 7.81 12.73
N MET A 81 -6.54 8.90 13.35
CA MET A 81 -6.30 10.26 12.86
C MET A 81 -4.84 10.67 12.98
N LYS A 82 -4.16 10.29 14.07
CA LYS A 82 -2.72 10.48 14.22
C LYS A 82 -1.96 9.75 13.12
N GLU A 83 -2.27 8.48 12.89
CA GLU A 83 -1.67 7.70 11.81
C GLU A 83 -1.92 8.36 10.44
N LEU A 84 -3.13 8.86 10.18
CA LEU A 84 -3.43 9.57 8.94
C LEU A 84 -2.63 10.88 8.79
N ALA A 85 -2.48 11.65 9.85
CA ALA A 85 -1.67 12.88 9.84
C ALA A 85 -0.19 12.56 9.59
N ASP A 86 0.34 11.52 10.23
CA ASP A 86 1.71 11.03 10.04
C ASP A 86 1.91 10.57 8.58
N ARG A 87 0.98 9.77 8.04
CA ARG A 87 1.02 9.34 6.62
C ARG A 87 0.95 10.52 5.66
N LEU A 88 0.07 11.49 5.91
CA LEU A 88 -0.03 12.66 5.06
C LEU A 88 1.27 13.47 5.09
N SER A 89 1.92 13.59 6.25
CA SER A 89 3.20 14.29 6.38
C SER A 89 4.32 13.67 5.52
N GLU A 90 4.36 12.34 5.43
CA GLU A 90 5.35 11.60 4.63
C GLU A 90 5.09 11.68 3.12
N ASN A 91 3.85 11.96 2.71
CA ASN A 91 3.40 11.94 1.32
C ASN A 91 3.02 13.35 0.87
N GLY A 92 4.04 14.15 0.56
CA GLY A 92 3.90 15.58 0.28
C GLY A 92 2.95 15.92 -0.88
N ASP A 93 2.78 15.03 -1.84
CA ASP A 93 1.90 15.21 -3.02
C ASP A 93 0.47 14.70 -2.81
N ALA A 94 0.16 14.15 -1.64
CA ALA A 94 -1.21 13.79 -1.27
C ALA A 94 -1.99 15.03 -0.83
N ILE A 95 -3.23 15.11 -1.30
CA ILE A 95 -4.26 16.03 -0.83
C ILE A 95 -5.39 15.19 -0.25
N LEU A 96 -5.74 15.46 1.01
CA LEU A 96 -6.94 14.90 1.62
C LEU A 96 -8.14 15.78 1.31
N GLU A 97 -9.24 15.13 0.99
CA GLU A 97 -10.54 15.73 0.80
C GLU A 97 -11.47 15.16 1.86
N ILE A 98 -12.12 16.05 2.60
CA ILE A 98 -12.96 15.72 3.73
C ILE A 98 -14.38 16.17 3.40
N ARG A 99 -15.30 15.22 3.33
CA ARG A 99 -16.71 15.50 3.03
C ARG A 99 -17.59 15.09 4.20
N GLY A 100 -18.32 16.05 4.74
CA GLY A 100 -19.28 15.82 5.81
C GLY A 100 -20.66 15.44 5.31
N TYR A 101 -21.34 14.57 6.05
CA TYR A 101 -22.69 14.09 5.78
C TYR A 101 -23.59 14.31 7.01
N TYR A 102 -24.89 14.36 6.74
CA TYR A 102 -25.92 14.42 7.76
C TYR A 102 -27.04 13.44 7.45
N HIS A 103 -27.81 13.08 8.48
CA HIS A 103 -29.03 12.30 8.32
C HIS A 103 -30.26 13.20 8.60
N PRO A 104 -31.12 13.52 7.62
CA PRO A 104 -32.19 14.51 7.77
C PRO A 104 -33.12 14.29 8.97
N GLN A 105 -33.52 13.04 9.24
CA GLN A 105 -34.42 12.71 10.35
C GLN A 105 -33.65 12.54 11.67
N GLY A 106 -32.61 11.71 11.66
CA GLY A 106 -31.73 11.47 12.80
C GLY A 106 -30.89 12.66 13.29
N ASP A 107 -30.75 13.78 12.56
CA ASP A 107 -30.07 15.01 13.01
C ASP A 107 -31.03 16.19 13.27
N GLY A 108 -32.32 16.03 12.96
CA GLY A 108 -33.30 17.11 12.99
C GLY A 108 -33.26 18.03 11.75
N VAL A 109 -34.44 18.55 11.36
CA VAL A 109 -34.68 19.20 10.06
C VAL A 109 -33.99 20.57 9.89
N SER A 110 -33.64 21.26 10.98
CA SER A 110 -33.30 22.70 10.98
C SER A 110 -31.80 23.05 10.90
N GLY A 111 -30.87 22.08 10.84
CA GLY A 111 -29.43 22.37 10.98
C GLY A 111 -28.49 21.60 10.04
N SER A 112 -29.02 20.94 9.02
CA SER A 112 -28.40 19.73 8.48
C SER A 112 -27.14 19.95 7.61
N VAL A 113 -27.15 20.95 6.73
CA VAL A 113 -25.97 21.35 5.92
C VAL A 113 -24.87 21.97 6.79
N ARG A 114 -25.26 22.84 7.73
CA ARG A 114 -24.33 23.47 8.67
C ARG A 114 -23.64 22.41 9.53
N LEU A 115 -24.39 21.41 9.99
CA LEU A 115 -23.88 20.31 10.80
C LEU A 115 -22.89 19.44 10.01
N ALA A 116 -23.19 19.08 8.76
CA ALA A 116 -22.25 18.36 7.91
C ALA A 116 -20.93 19.14 7.73
N LYS A 117 -20.99 20.45 7.50
CA LYS A 117 -19.80 21.30 7.42
C LYS A 117 -19.03 21.32 8.75
N GLN A 118 -19.72 21.48 9.87
CA GLN A 118 -19.10 21.46 11.21
C GLN A 118 -18.38 20.15 11.47
N ARG A 119 -18.99 19.00 11.15
CA ARG A 119 -18.34 17.68 11.25
C ARG A 119 -17.05 17.60 10.44
N ALA A 120 -17.09 18.03 9.18
CA ALA A 120 -15.90 18.01 8.32
C ALA A 120 -14.78 18.92 8.85
N GLU A 121 -15.13 20.12 9.35
CA GLU A 121 -14.17 21.02 9.99
C GLU A 121 -13.62 20.47 11.31
N SER A 122 -14.41 19.77 12.11
CA SER A 122 -13.93 19.11 13.33
C SER A 122 -12.91 18.01 13.03
N VAL A 123 -13.16 17.19 12.00
CA VAL A 123 -12.18 16.18 11.54
C VAL A 123 -10.91 16.85 11.03
N ARG A 124 -11.04 17.91 10.24
CA ARG A 124 -9.88 18.71 9.78
C ARG A 124 -9.10 19.28 10.97
N ALA A 125 -9.78 19.86 11.95
CA ALA A 125 -9.16 20.46 13.13
C ALA A 125 -8.39 19.40 13.93
N LYS A 126 -8.98 18.22 14.17
CA LYS A 126 -8.32 17.11 14.86
C LYS A 126 -7.10 16.58 14.11
N LEU A 127 -7.13 16.50 12.77
CA LEU A 127 -5.95 16.15 11.97
C LEU A 127 -4.84 17.21 12.06
N VAL A 128 -5.21 18.49 12.02
CA VAL A 128 -4.26 19.62 12.13
C VAL A 128 -3.66 19.72 13.54
N GLU A 129 -4.39 19.32 14.57
CA GLU A 129 -3.90 19.21 15.94
C GLU A 129 -2.72 18.25 16.04
N PHE A 130 -2.79 17.08 15.37
CA PHE A 130 -1.68 16.12 15.35
C PHE A 130 -0.48 16.61 14.54
N ASN A 131 -0.71 17.34 13.44
CA ASN A 131 0.37 17.89 12.64
C ASN A 131 -0.06 19.13 11.86
N SER A 132 0.32 20.32 12.35
CA SER A 132 -0.10 21.59 11.75
C SER A 132 0.46 21.83 10.34
N ALA A 133 1.56 21.17 9.97
CA ALA A 133 2.18 21.34 8.65
C ALA A 133 1.32 20.79 7.50
N ILE A 134 0.35 19.92 7.79
CA ILE A 134 -0.52 19.32 6.78
C ILE A 134 -1.73 20.19 6.41
N GLN A 135 -2.00 21.27 7.15
CA GLN A 135 -3.23 22.07 7.04
C GLN A 135 -3.57 22.51 5.62
N LYS A 136 -2.57 22.92 4.82
CA LYS A 136 -2.76 23.38 3.43
C LYS A 136 -3.12 22.26 2.45
N ARG A 137 -3.04 21.00 2.87
CA ARG A 137 -3.30 19.80 2.07
C ARG A 137 -4.56 19.06 2.48
N ILE A 138 -5.34 19.66 3.39
CA ILE A 138 -6.66 19.17 3.77
C ILE A 138 -7.71 20.15 3.22
N ILE A 139 -8.54 19.65 2.31
CA ILE A 139 -9.63 20.40 1.71
C ILE A 139 -10.93 19.88 2.31
N VAL A 140 -11.74 20.79 2.88
CA VAL A 140 -13.11 20.47 3.29
C VAL A 140 -14.03 20.75 2.11
N GLU A 141 -14.71 19.72 1.63
CA GLU A 141 -15.68 19.88 0.57
C GLU A 141 -16.97 20.51 1.09
N HIS A 142 -17.53 21.42 0.30
CA HIS A 142 -18.68 22.24 0.70
C HIS A 142 -20.01 21.77 0.14
N THR A 143 -20.03 20.74 -0.70
CA THR A 143 -21.26 20.22 -1.31
C THR A 143 -21.94 19.28 -0.32
N PRO A 144 -23.07 19.69 0.31
CA PRO A 144 -23.81 18.79 1.19
C PRO A 144 -24.42 17.67 0.36
N VAL A 145 -24.16 16.43 0.74
CA VAL A 145 -24.79 15.27 0.11
C VAL A 145 -25.69 14.60 1.14
N PRO A 146 -26.99 14.40 0.85
CA PRO A 146 -27.83 13.56 1.70
C PRO A 146 -27.26 12.13 1.76
N THR A 147 -27.59 11.43 2.83
CA THR A 147 -27.30 10.02 3.13
C THR A 147 -26.86 9.11 1.96
N ARG A 148 -25.79 8.32 2.15
CA ARG A 148 -25.30 7.31 1.17
C ARG A 148 -26.06 5.99 1.25
N CYS A 149 -26.39 5.52 2.45
CA CYS A 149 -27.05 4.23 2.60
C CYS A 149 -28.56 4.39 2.36
N ILE A 150 -28.99 4.15 1.12
CA ILE A 150 -30.41 4.10 0.73
C ILE A 150 -30.86 2.65 0.79
N ARG A 151 -31.39 2.21 1.94
CA ARG A 151 -32.38 1.13 1.93
C ARG A 151 -33.76 1.77 1.77
N GLY A 152 -34.15 1.98 0.52
CA GLY A 152 -35.55 2.20 0.14
C GLY A 152 -36.04 3.65 0.07
N ASP A 153 -35.55 4.60 0.87
CA ASP A 153 -35.82 6.04 0.74
C ASP A 153 -34.93 6.84 1.71
N ILE A 154 -34.84 8.17 1.52
CA ILE A 154 -34.24 9.10 2.48
C ILE A 154 -35.01 8.99 3.81
N GLY A 155 -34.52 8.17 4.75
CA GLY A 155 -35.16 8.06 6.06
C GLY A 155 -35.29 6.65 6.64
N SER A 156 -34.24 5.83 6.56
CA SER A 156 -34.24 4.58 7.31
C SER A 156 -34.39 4.88 8.81
N MET A 157 -35.41 4.31 9.45
CA MET A 157 -35.60 4.40 10.91
C MET A 157 -34.66 3.48 11.69
N ASN A 158 -33.82 2.68 11.00
CA ASN A 158 -32.86 1.82 11.66
C ASN A 158 -31.71 2.66 12.26
N PRO A 159 -31.53 2.69 13.60
CA PRO A 159 -30.52 3.53 14.24
C PRO A 159 -29.09 3.27 13.76
N LYS A 160 -28.76 2.01 13.40
CA LYS A 160 -27.43 1.64 12.89
C LYS A 160 -27.16 2.29 11.52
N ILE A 161 -28.17 2.30 10.64
CA ILE A 161 -28.07 2.95 9.31
C ILE A 161 -28.02 4.47 9.46
N GLN A 162 -28.80 5.03 10.38
CA GLN A 162 -28.72 6.47 10.67
C GLN A 162 -27.33 6.89 11.16
N GLN A 163 -26.72 6.10 12.04
CA GLN A 163 -25.36 6.34 12.53
C GLN A 163 -24.31 6.27 11.41
N GLU A 164 -24.39 5.30 10.50
CA GLU A 164 -23.49 5.21 9.34
C GLU A 164 -23.70 6.36 8.34
N ASN A 165 -24.84 7.04 8.39
CA ASN A 165 -25.12 8.22 7.58
C ASN A 165 -24.68 9.54 8.23
N ARG A 166 -24.53 9.59 9.55
CA ARG A 166 -23.94 10.72 10.29
C ARG A 166 -22.42 10.57 10.29
N ARG A 167 -21.79 10.96 9.19
CA ARG A 167 -20.37 10.68 8.99
C ARG A 167 -19.59 11.78 8.30
N VAL A 168 -18.28 11.63 8.33
CA VAL A 168 -17.33 12.29 7.45
C VAL A 168 -16.60 11.21 6.67
N GLU A 169 -16.58 11.33 5.35
CA GLU A 169 -15.74 10.50 4.48
C GLU A 169 -14.44 11.24 4.18
N ILE A 170 -13.34 10.49 4.16
CA ILE A 170 -12.02 10.99 3.82
C ILE A 170 -11.64 10.35 2.48
N SER A 171 -11.40 11.19 1.47
CA SER A 171 -10.81 10.79 0.20
C SER A 171 -9.41 11.37 0.06
N VAL A 172 -8.65 10.80 -0.87
CA VAL A 172 -7.30 11.26 -1.20
C VAL A 172 -7.12 11.28 -2.71
N ARG A 173 -6.46 12.34 -3.18
CA ARG A 173 -6.00 12.50 -4.56
C ARG A 173 -4.57 13.03 -4.59
N THR A 174 -3.97 12.97 -5.77
CA THR A 174 -2.66 13.56 -6.01
C THR A 174 -2.81 15.07 -6.31
N LYS A 175 -1.75 15.84 -6.05
CA LYS A 175 -1.66 17.24 -6.53
C LYS A 175 -1.73 17.33 -8.05
N GLU A 176 -1.04 16.43 -8.72
CA GLU A 176 -0.99 16.30 -10.17
C GLU A 176 -1.51 14.92 -10.55
N GLU A 177 -2.55 14.86 -11.38
CA GLU A 177 -3.12 13.58 -11.83
C GLU A 177 -2.12 12.88 -12.77
N PHE A 178 -1.84 11.61 -12.46
CA PHE A 178 -1.06 10.74 -13.33
C PHE A 178 -1.94 9.55 -13.73
N LYS A 179 -2.49 9.63 -14.94
CA LYS A 179 -3.24 8.56 -15.58
C LYS A 179 -2.93 8.57 -17.07
N LEU A 180 -2.50 7.43 -17.59
CA LEU A 180 -2.15 7.22 -18.99
C LEU A 180 -2.87 5.98 -19.49
N ILE A 181 -3.38 6.05 -20.71
CA ILE A 181 -4.05 4.94 -21.39
C ILE A 181 -3.29 4.69 -22.69
N PHE A 182 -2.92 3.43 -22.90
CA PHE A 182 -2.19 2.95 -24.07
C PHE A 182 -3.09 1.98 -24.82
N GLU A 183 -3.27 2.20 -26.12
CA GLU A 183 -4.19 1.43 -26.96
C GLU A 183 -3.38 0.58 -27.92
N ASN A 184 -3.48 -0.75 -27.81
CA ASN A 184 -2.76 -1.71 -28.66
C ASN A 184 -1.23 -1.57 -28.65
N ASN A 185 -0.65 -0.95 -27.61
CA ASN A 185 0.79 -0.77 -27.53
C ASN A 185 1.50 -2.01 -26.97
N THR A 186 2.68 -2.30 -27.52
CA THR A 186 3.60 -3.28 -26.92
C THR A 186 4.27 -2.71 -25.66
N PRO A 187 4.78 -3.56 -24.74
CA PRO A 187 5.53 -3.08 -23.58
C PRO A 187 6.69 -2.13 -23.93
N ASP A 188 7.38 -2.36 -25.04
CA ASP A 188 8.50 -1.50 -25.47
C ASP A 188 8.03 -0.13 -25.98
N GLU A 189 6.92 -0.07 -26.71
CA GLU A 189 6.31 1.18 -27.15
C GLU A 189 5.86 2.01 -25.94
N ILE A 190 5.21 1.36 -24.96
CA ILE A 190 4.79 2.02 -23.72
C ILE A 190 6.00 2.65 -23.01
N ILE A 191 7.09 1.89 -22.82
CA ILE A 191 8.30 2.40 -22.16
C ILE A 191 8.95 3.54 -22.96
N THR A 192 8.99 3.42 -24.28
CA THR A 192 9.56 4.45 -25.16
C THR A 192 8.76 5.74 -25.06
N GLN A 193 7.44 5.66 -25.17
CA GLN A 193 6.55 6.81 -25.03
C GLN A 193 6.66 7.45 -23.63
N LEU A 194 6.76 6.65 -22.57
CA LEU A 194 6.97 7.18 -21.21
C LEU A 194 8.29 7.95 -21.08
N LYS A 195 9.35 7.51 -21.77
CA LYS A 195 10.66 8.19 -21.78
C LYS A 195 10.60 9.49 -22.58
N GLU A 196 10.10 9.43 -23.81
CA GLU A 196 10.05 10.58 -24.73
C GLU A 196 9.17 11.73 -24.19
N THR A 197 8.08 11.38 -23.50
CA THR A 197 7.17 12.37 -22.89
C THR A 197 7.63 12.85 -21.50
N GLY A 198 8.75 12.32 -20.97
CA GLY A 198 9.22 12.61 -19.62
C GLY A 198 8.33 12.04 -18.49
N LYS A 199 7.27 11.27 -18.82
CA LYS A 199 6.34 10.68 -17.86
C LYS A 199 6.97 9.59 -17.00
N LEU A 200 8.02 8.90 -17.49
CA LEU A 200 8.79 7.94 -16.69
C LEU A 200 9.46 8.61 -15.49
N TYR A 201 10.06 9.79 -15.69
CA TYR A 201 10.68 10.57 -14.61
C TYR A 201 9.63 11.05 -13.60
N LEU A 202 8.48 11.54 -14.08
CA LEU A 202 7.38 11.96 -13.20
C LEU A 202 6.83 10.77 -12.38
N LEU A 203 6.68 9.60 -13.00
CA LEU A 203 6.27 8.37 -12.34
C LEU A 203 7.25 7.99 -11.22
N GLU A 204 8.55 7.96 -11.53
CA GLU A 204 9.59 7.69 -10.53
C GLU A 204 9.54 8.72 -9.40
N ARG A 205 9.52 10.02 -9.70
CA ARG A 205 9.45 11.10 -8.70
C ARG A 205 8.23 10.97 -7.79
N LEU A 206 7.04 10.75 -8.35
CA LEU A 206 5.81 10.64 -7.58
C LEU A 206 5.85 9.46 -6.62
N LEU A 207 6.29 8.29 -7.09
CA LEU A 207 6.50 7.15 -6.21
C LEU A 207 7.61 7.44 -5.20
N ASP A 208 8.60 8.23 -5.61
CA ASP A 208 9.82 8.35 -4.84
C ASP A 208 9.71 9.28 -3.64
N ASP A 209 9.03 10.41 -3.83
CA ASP A 209 8.80 11.41 -2.81
C ASP A 209 7.66 11.01 -1.85
N ASN A 210 6.79 10.09 -2.28
CA ASN A 210 5.58 9.69 -1.56
C ASN A 210 5.62 8.17 -1.25
N PRO A 211 6.06 7.77 -0.05
CA PRO A 211 6.22 6.36 0.32
C PRO A 211 4.96 5.50 0.12
N LEU A 212 3.78 6.05 0.34
CA LEU A 212 2.49 5.35 0.23
C LEU A 212 1.81 5.54 -1.12
N PHE A 213 2.49 6.13 -2.11
CA PHE A 213 2.01 6.11 -3.48
C PHE A 213 2.44 4.80 -4.14
N PHE A 214 1.59 4.32 -5.03
CA PHE A 214 1.87 3.15 -5.84
C PHE A 214 1.42 3.35 -7.27
N ALA A 215 2.11 2.70 -8.19
CA ALA A 215 1.69 2.61 -9.57
C ALA A 215 0.74 1.43 -9.72
N LEU A 216 -0.38 1.64 -10.39
CA LEU A 216 -1.31 0.59 -10.76
C LEU A 216 -1.34 0.47 -12.28
N ILE A 217 -1.08 -0.73 -12.77
CA ILE A 217 -1.21 -1.09 -14.17
C ILE A 217 -2.46 -1.94 -14.30
N ILE A 218 -3.50 -1.41 -14.95
CA ILE A 218 -4.75 -2.12 -15.18
C ILE A 218 -4.70 -2.73 -16.58
N PHE A 219 -4.86 -4.04 -16.63
CA PHE A 219 -5.03 -4.81 -17.85
C PHE A 219 -6.50 -5.20 -18.04
N PRO A 220 -6.96 -5.32 -19.29
CA PRO A 220 -8.27 -5.85 -19.60
C PRO A 220 -8.32 -7.33 -19.22
N ASN A 221 -9.40 -7.73 -18.54
CA ASN A 221 -9.64 -9.11 -18.15
C ASN A 221 -10.43 -9.83 -19.26
N SER A 222 -9.74 -10.48 -20.20
CA SER A 222 -10.34 -11.40 -21.17
C SER A 222 -9.97 -12.84 -20.85
N GLU A 223 -10.95 -13.75 -20.82
CA GLU A 223 -10.70 -15.19 -20.55
C GLU A 223 -9.97 -15.88 -21.71
N GLN A 224 -10.10 -15.36 -22.94
CA GLN A 224 -9.56 -15.99 -24.15
C GLN A 224 -8.05 -15.76 -24.37
N ASP A 225 -7.43 -14.77 -23.72
CA ASP A 225 -6.02 -14.39 -23.97
C ASP A 225 -5.18 -14.28 -22.68
N LEU A 226 -5.55 -15.00 -21.62
CA LEU A 226 -4.86 -14.91 -20.33
C LEU A 226 -3.34 -15.13 -20.45
N HIS A 227 -2.90 -16.07 -21.29
CA HIS A 227 -1.47 -16.37 -21.49
C HIS A 227 -0.70 -15.23 -22.18
N ASN A 228 -1.24 -14.66 -23.24
CA ASN A 228 -0.63 -13.52 -23.95
C ASN A 228 -0.59 -12.29 -23.03
N LEU A 229 -1.65 -12.07 -22.25
CA LEU A 229 -1.71 -11.03 -21.24
C LEU A 229 -0.67 -11.26 -20.12
N VAL A 230 -0.39 -12.50 -19.71
CA VAL A 230 0.66 -12.81 -18.71
C VAL A 230 2.03 -12.34 -19.18
N GLU A 231 2.38 -12.62 -20.44
CA GLU A 231 3.69 -12.29 -21.01
C GLU A 231 3.88 -10.78 -21.12
N ILE A 232 2.96 -10.09 -21.78
CA ILE A 232 2.96 -8.63 -21.94
C ILE A 232 3.02 -7.93 -20.58
N ARG A 233 2.22 -8.42 -19.63
CA ARG A 233 2.16 -7.91 -18.25
C ARG A 233 3.50 -8.08 -17.53
N ASN A 234 4.04 -9.29 -17.50
CA ASN A 234 5.26 -9.58 -16.78
C ASN A 234 6.43 -8.80 -17.39
N GLU A 235 6.49 -8.73 -18.72
CA GLU A 235 7.47 -7.94 -19.44
C GLU A 235 7.37 -6.45 -19.09
N LEU A 236 6.17 -5.84 -19.19
CA LEU A 236 6.00 -4.42 -18.86
C LEU A 236 6.33 -4.13 -17.40
N ARG A 237 5.86 -4.99 -16.47
CA ARG A 237 6.17 -4.86 -15.04
C ARG A 237 7.66 -4.92 -14.80
N ASP A 238 8.36 -5.88 -15.41
CA ASP A 238 9.77 -6.09 -15.17
C ASP A 238 10.62 -4.99 -15.81
N LYS A 239 10.24 -4.50 -17.01
CA LYS A 239 10.84 -3.29 -17.60
C LYS A 239 10.65 -2.09 -16.70
N LEU A 240 9.44 -1.83 -16.20
CA LEU A 240 9.18 -0.71 -15.28
C LEU A 240 9.96 -0.87 -13.95
N LYS A 241 10.02 -2.06 -13.37
CA LYS A 241 10.83 -2.33 -12.16
C LYS A 241 12.32 -2.15 -12.37
N ASN A 242 12.82 -2.35 -13.59
CA ASN A 242 14.22 -2.09 -13.93
C ASN A 242 14.51 -0.60 -14.13
N GLN A 243 13.50 0.20 -14.50
CA GLN A 243 13.63 1.65 -14.63
C GLN A 243 13.37 2.38 -13.31
N ILE A 244 12.42 1.89 -12.51
CA ILE A 244 11.96 2.51 -11.28
C ILE A 244 12.58 1.74 -10.13
N SER A 245 13.41 2.43 -9.36
CA SER A 245 14.19 1.83 -8.26
C SER A 245 13.34 1.11 -7.20
N ARG A 246 12.01 1.25 -7.23
CA ARG A 246 11.11 0.90 -6.12
C ARG A 246 9.94 0.03 -6.58
N LYS A 247 9.73 -1.06 -5.86
CA LYS A 247 8.82 -2.17 -6.24
C LYS A 247 7.33 -1.92 -5.95
N ARG A 248 6.88 -0.66 -5.85
CA ARG A 248 5.47 -0.30 -5.59
C ARG A 248 4.66 -0.19 -6.88
N ILE A 249 4.76 -1.25 -7.70
CA ILE A 249 4.07 -1.37 -8.98
C ILE A 249 3.18 -2.60 -8.90
N PHE A 250 1.87 -2.38 -8.93
CA PHE A 250 0.85 -3.39 -8.78
C PHE A 250 0.04 -3.55 -10.05
N ILE A 251 -0.62 -4.70 -10.15
CA ILE A 251 -1.38 -5.05 -11.33
C ILE A 251 -2.84 -5.28 -10.97
N GLY A 252 -3.73 -4.63 -11.72
CA GLY A 252 -5.16 -4.87 -11.71
C GLY A 252 -5.59 -5.59 -12.99
N LEU A 253 -6.52 -6.52 -12.85
CA LEU A 253 -7.34 -7.06 -13.91
C LEU A 253 -8.73 -6.42 -13.80
N LYS A 254 -9.18 -5.73 -14.84
CA LYS A 254 -10.49 -5.07 -14.88
C LYS A 254 -11.30 -5.59 -16.07
N GLU A 255 -12.56 -5.92 -15.84
CA GLU A 255 -13.50 -6.20 -16.93
C GLU A 255 -13.68 -4.91 -17.74
N SER A 256 -13.29 -4.93 -19.01
CA SER A 256 -13.26 -3.76 -19.89
C SER A 256 -13.98 -4.07 -21.19
N VAL A 257 -14.71 -3.07 -21.71
CA VAL A 257 -15.32 -3.12 -23.05
C VAL A 257 -14.24 -3.02 -24.14
N HIS A 258 -13.14 -2.33 -23.85
CA HIS A 258 -11.98 -2.19 -24.74
C HIS A 258 -10.94 -3.24 -24.35
N ARG A 259 -10.79 -4.27 -25.20
CA ARG A 259 -10.04 -5.50 -24.89
C ARG A 259 -8.52 -5.32 -24.85
N ASP A 260 -7.99 -4.18 -25.30
CA ASP A 260 -6.55 -3.99 -25.54
C ASP A 260 -5.95 -2.74 -24.88
N ASN A 261 -6.71 -2.07 -23.99
CA ASN A 261 -6.25 -0.84 -23.36
C ASN A 261 -5.50 -1.12 -22.06
N VAL A 262 -4.25 -0.69 -21.97
CA VAL A 262 -3.46 -0.71 -20.73
C VAL A 262 -3.53 0.66 -20.06
N GLU A 263 -4.01 0.70 -18.82
CA GLU A 263 -4.02 1.93 -18.02
C GLU A 263 -2.87 1.91 -17.00
N ILE A 264 -2.07 2.98 -16.95
CA ILE A 264 -1.05 3.21 -15.92
C ILE A 264 -1.45 4.44 -15.12
N SER A 265 -1.61 4.29 -13.81
CA SER A 265 -1.92 5.38 -12.90
C SER A 265 -1.01 5.40 -11.67
N VAL A 266 -0.81 6.59 -11.08
CA VAL A 266 -0.21 6.72 -9.74
C VAL A 266 -1.31 7.02 -8.73
N CYS A 267 -1.42 6.17 -7.72
CA CYS A 267 -2.53 6.17 -6.79
C CYS A 267 -2.04 6.49 -5.36
N PRO A 268 -2.68 7.46 -4.67
CA PRO A 268 -2.36 7.83 -3.29
C PRO A 268 -3.22 7.08 -2.26
N LYS A 269 -4.02 6.10 -2.69
CA LYS A 269 -5.09 5.49 -1.87
C LYS A 269 -4.57 4.82 -0.60
N TRP A 270 -3.34 4.32 -0.58
CA TRP A 270 -2.75 3.73 0.62
C TRP A 270 -2.45 4.73 1.74
N VAL A 271 -2.47 6.05 1.47
CA VAL A 271 -2.45 7.06 2.55
C VAL A 271 -3.64 6.85 3.50
N ILE A 272 -4.82 6.49 2.98
CA ILE A 272 -6.08 6.40 3.75
C ILE A 272 -6.69 4.99 3.82
N HIS A 273 -6.19 4.00 3.08
CA HIS A 273 -6.76 2.64 3.05
C HIS A 273 -5.79 1.55 3.53
N LYS A 274 -4.51 1.87 3.73
CA LYS A 274 -3.53 0.86 4.14
C LYS A 274 -3.75 0.45 5.59
N SER A 275 -3.88 -0.86 5.82
CA SER A 275 -3.96 -1.44 7.17
C SER A 275 -2.76 -1.06 8.03
N ILE A 276 -2.96 -1.09 9.35
CA ILE A 276 -1.86 -0.98 10.33
C ILE A 276 -1.35 -2.40 10.60
N PHE A 277 -0.04 -2.58 10.61
CA PHE A 277 0.58 -3.89 10.79
C PHE A 277 0.98 -4.13 12.24
N GLN A 278 0.75 -5.35 12.71
CA GLN A 278 1.23 -5.85 14.00
C GLN A 278 1.90 -7.18 13.76
N ASN A 279 3.17 -7.28 14.09
CA ASN A 279 3.93 -8.51 13.95
C ASN A 279 4.62 -8.86 15.26
N LYS A 280 4.51 -10.13 15.66
CA LYS A 280 5.31 -10.74 16.71
C LYS A 280 6.21 -11.77 16.05
N ILE A 281 7.51 -11.55 16.16
CA ILE A 281 8.51 -12.38 15.49
C ILE A 281 9.51 -12.86 16.52
N THR A 282 9.66 -14.18 16.61
CA THR A 282 10.68 -14.82 17.44
C THR A 282 11.72 -15.42 16.52
N GLY A 283 12.99 -15.36 16.92
CA GLY A 283 14.09 -15.88 16.12
C GLY A 283 15.43 -15.35 16.62
N LYS A 284 16.51 -15.86 16.03
CA LYS A 284 17.87 -15.41 16.30
C LYS A 284 18.47 -14.78 15.06
N ILE A 285 18.93 -13.54 15.19
CA ILE A 285 19.57 -12.78 14.12
C ILE A 285 21.07 -12.68 14.39
N ASP A 286 21.87 -12.90 13.35
CA ASP A 286 23.34 -12.86 13.47
C ASP A 286 23.87 -11.45 13.71
N LYS A 287 23.16 -10.46 13.16
CA LYS A 287 23.44 -9.03 13.36
C LYS A 287 22.16 -8.37 13.81
N ASN A 288 22.20 -7.71 14.97
CA ASN A 288 21.06 -7.04 15.57
C ASN A 288 21.00 -5.54 15.28
N ILE A 289 21.99 -5.01 14.56
CA ILE A 289 22.12 -3.59 14.24
C ILE A 289 22.44 -3.44 12.76
N VAL A 290 21.70 -2.54 12.10
CA VAL A 290 22.07 -1.99 10.80
C VAL A 290 22.59 -0.57 11.01
N LYS A 291 23.85 -0.32 10.63
CA LYS A 291 24.45 1.01 10.63
C LYS A 291 23.94 1.80 9.43
N ILE A 292 23.68 3.08 9.66
CA ILE A 292 23.20 4.04 8.69
C ILE A 292 24.23 5.16 8.62
N SER A 293 24.58 5.57 7.41
CA SER A 293 25.42 6.72 7.15
C SER A 293 24.73 7.59 6.12
N ALA A 294 24.45 8.83 6.51
CA ALA A 294 23.82 9.86 5.70
C ALA A 294 24.47 11.22 6.01
N ASP A 295 24.44 12.13 5.05
CA ASP A 295 25.04 13.47 5.22
C ASP A 295 24.22 14.36 6.17
N ASP A 296 22.93 14.10 6.29
CA ASP A 296 22.01 14.68 7.26
C ASP A 296 21.26 13.53 7.94
N GLU A 297 21.42 13.40 9.26
CA GLU A 297 20.80 12.33 10.05
C GLU A 297 19.38 12.71 10.56
N THR A 298 18.89 13.90 10.23
CA THR A 298 17.57 14.37 10.66
C THR A 298 16.44 13.82 9.78
N GLY A 299 15.36 13.34 10.41
CA GLY A 299 14.16 12.89 9.69
C GLY A 299 14.34 11.61 8.86
N ILE A 300 15.32 10.77 9.20
CA ILE A 300 15.51 9.47 8.56
C ILE A 300 14.57 8.42 9.18
N ARG A 301 13.94 7.63 8.32
CA ARG A 301 13.04 6.53 8.68
C ARG A 301 13.38 5.25 7.95
N VAL A 302 13.07 4.13 8.59
CA VAL A 302 13.03 2.82 7.97
C VAL A 302 11.66 2.61 7.35
N PHE A 303 11.62 2.20 6.09
CA PHE A 303 10.42 1.88 5.35
C PHE A 303 10.47 0.44 4.88
N ARG A 304 9.34 -0.24 4.98
CA ARG A 304 9.14 -1.54 4.33
C ARG A 304 8.97 -1.35 2.82
N GLN A 305 9.23 -2.39 2.03
CA GLN A 305 9.18 -2.34 0.56
C GLN A 305 7.88 -1.79 -0.04
N ASP A 306 6.79 -1.87 0.71
CA ASP A 306 5.46 -1.41 0.32
C ASP A 306 5.15 0.02 0.81
N GLY A 307 6.17 0.73 1.29
CA GLY A 307 6.09 2.14 1.68
C GLY A 307 5.74 2.40 3.13
N TYR A 308 5.44 1.37 3.92
CA TYR A 308 5.00 1.56 5.29
C TYR A 308 6.18 1.97 6.19
N PRO A 309 6.07 3.06 6.97
CA PRO A 309 7.10 3.46 7.92
C PRO A 309 7.17 2.47 9.09
N ILE A 310 8.38 2.06 9.46
CA ILE A 310 8.64 1.04 10.48
C ILE A 310 9.25 1.66 11.74
N ALA A 311 10.22 2.56 11.58
CA ALA A 311 10.92 3.17 12.70
C ALA A 311 11.57 4.49 12.29
N ASP A 312 11.57 5.45 13.21
CA ASP A 312 12.48 6.60 13.19
C ASP A 312 13.90 6.15 13.55
N VAL A 313 14.90 6.59 12.81
CA VAL A 313 16.30 6.20 13.00
C VAL A 313 17.25 7.37 12.76
N VAL A 314 18.46 7.28 13.31
CA VAL A 314 19.51 8.32 13.15
C VAL A 314 20.72 7.68 12.48
N SER A 315 21.61 7.05 13.27
CA SER A 315 22.83 6.40 12.78
C SER A 315 22.75 4.87 12.77
N HIS A 316 21.70 4.29 13.34
CA HIS A 316 21.48 2.85 13.33
C HIS A 316 20.01 2.46 13.48
N TRP A 317 19.66 1.32 12.89
CA TRP A 317 18.40 0.62 13.15
C TRP A 317 18.66 -0.59 14.04
N GLN A 318 18.13 -0.54 15.27
CA GLN A 318 18.10 -1.69 16.17
C GLN A 318 17.00 -2.63 15.71
N LEU A 319 17.36 -3.88 15.38
CA LEU A 319 16.44 -4.92 14.91
C LEU A 319 15.70 -5.58 16.09
N SER A 320 15.19 -4.77 17.01
CA SER A 320 14.45 -5.19 18.19
C SER A 320 13.23 -4.28 18.37
N PRO A 321 12.00 -4.78 18.17
CA PRO A 321 11.66 -6.16 17.78
C PRO A 321 12.18 -6.53 16.38
N ILE A 322 12.31 -7.84 16.11
CA ILE A 322 12.77 -8.34 14.81
C ILE A 322 11.74 -7.96 13.73
N PRO A 323 12.14 -7.31 12.63
CA PRO A 323 11.24 -6.99 11.53
C PRO A 323 10.90 -8.23 10.70
N GLU A 324 9.76 -8.22 9.98
CA GLU A 324 9.27 -9.30 9.11
C GLU A 324 10.35 -9.73 8.08
N PRO A 325 11.00 -10.89 8.24
CA PRO A 325 12.14 -11.28 7.39
C PRO A 325 11.77 -11.56 5.93
N THR A 326 10.49 -11.82 5.66
CA THR A 326 9.92 -12.04 4.32
C THR A 326 9.94 -10.81 3.43
N ARG A 327 10.25 -9.65 3.99
CA ARG A 327 10.17 -8.34 3.32
C ARG A 327 11.55 -7.73 3.15
N GLU A 328 11.64 -6.86 2.16
CA GLU A 328 12.77 -5.94 1.99
C GLU A 328 12.48 -4.60 2.68
N TYR A 329 13.52 -3.97 3.21
CA TYR A 329 13.45 -2.68 3.92
C TYR A 329 14.42 -1.68 3.33
N TYR A 330 14.15 -0.41 3.54
CA TYR A 330 14.90 0.71 3.00
C TYR A 330 15.00 1.78 4.06
N VAL A 331 16.11 2.52 4.08
CA VAL A 331 16.26 3.71 4.91
C VAL A 331 16.06 4.93 4.02
N SER A 332 15.23 5.88 4.42
CA SER A 332 14.94 7.06 3.63
C SER A 332 14.78 8.31 4.48
N GLY A 333 15.24 9.44 3.94
CA GLY A 333 15.09 10.77 4.52
C GLY A 333 14.91 11.82 3.44
N ILE A 334 14.43 13.00 3.85
CA ILE A 334 14.31 14.19 3.00
C ILE A 334 15.59 15.00 3.18
N ILE A 335 16.35 15.19 2.11
CA ILE A 335 17.66 15.87 2.14
C ILE A 335 17.58 17.15 1.31
N PRO A 336 18.23 18.26 1.72
CA PRO A 336 18.36 19.46 0.90
C PRO A 336 18.97 19.14 -0.47
N ASN A 337 18.41 19.72 -1.54
CA ASN A 337 18.97 19.60 -2.89
C ASN A 337 19.87 20.81 -3.20
N SER A 338 20.81 20.67 -4.14
CA SER A 338 21.74 21.74 -4.57
C SER A 338 21.06 22.90 -5.31
N SER A 339 19.74 22.87 -5.46
CA SER A 339 18.85 23.89 -6.01
C SER A 339 17.64 24.02 -5.10
N PRO A 340 16.94 25.17 -5.03
CA PRO A 340 15.90 25.39 -4.01
C PRO A 340 14.87 24.27 -4.03
N GLY A 341 14.89 23.45 -2.98
CA GLY A 341 14.06 22.26 -2.86
C GLY A 341 14.70 21.19 -1.98
N THR A 342 13.87 20.24 -1.58
CA THR A 342 14.27 19.02 -0.87
C THR A 342 13.96 17.82 -1.74
N ILE A 343 14.74 16.76 -1.63
CA ILE A 343 14.50 15.51 -2.35
C ILE A 343 14.52 14.34 -1.38
N ARG A 344 13.61 13.38 -1.58
CA ARG A 344 13.64 12.16 -0.79
C ARG A 344 14.70 11.20 -1.33
N ARG A 345 15.64 10.81 -0.49
CA ARG A 345 16.69 9.82 -0.81
C ARG A 345 16.41 8.51 -0.11
N TRP A 346 16.83 7.42 -0.75
CA TRP A 346 16.57 6.06 -0.29
C TRP A 346 17.85 5.26 -0.37
N SER A 347 18.10 4.46 0.67
CA SER A 347 19.18 3.51 0.67
C SER A 347 18.89 2.39 -0.31
N LYS A 348 19.95 1.64 -0.63
CA LYS A 348 19.75 0.33 -1.25
C LYS A 348 19.03 -0.61 -0.27
N GLY A 349 18.28 -1.57 -0.80
CA GLY A 349 17.46 -2.47 0.02
C GLY A 349 18.26 -3.36 0.97
N ILE A 350 17.69 -3.55 2.16
CA ILE A 350 18.10 -4.43 3.26
C ILE A 350 17.22 -5.68 3.20
N LYS A 351 17.85 -6.85 3.09
CA LYS A 351 17.18 -8.16 2.93
C LYS A 351 17.58 -9.12 4.03
N PHE A 352 16.69 -10.05 4.35
CA PHE A 352 16.96 -11.13 5.29
C PHE A 352 17.25 -12.44 4.54
N GLY A 353 18.32 -13.14 4.92
CA GLY A 353 18.87 -14.31 4.21
C GLY A 353 17.91 -15.51 4.13
N TYR A 354 16.99 -15.63 5.09
CA TYR A 354 16.01 -16.72 5.17
C TYR A 354 14.58 -16.28 4.89
N GLY A 355 14.38 -15.09 4.30
CA GLY A 355 13.13 -14.34 4.34
C GLY A 355 11.85 -15.13 4.07
N MET A 356 11.86 -16.23 3.34
CA MET A 356 10.65 -16.98 2.98
C MET A 356 10.60 -18.41 3.50
N LYS A 357 11.42 -18.81 4.48
CA LYS A 357 11.39 -20.16 5.10
C LYS A 357 11.19 -20.11 6.62
N PRO A 358 10.04 -19.60 7.10
CA PRO A 358 9.72 -19.58 8.53
C PRO A 358 9.67 -21.00 9.10
N LYS A 359 10.01 -21.19 10.38
CA LYS A 359 9.71 -22.44 11.09
C LYS A 359 8.20 -22.60 11.21
N SER A 360 7.51 -21.55 11.64
CA SER A 360 6.05 -21.43 11.57
C SER A 360 5.65 -20.04 11.11
N LEU A 361 4.55 -19.96 10.37
CA LEU A 361 3.95 -18.70 9.92
C LEU A 361 2.46 -18.75 10.21
N SER A 362 1.98 -17.73 10.91
CA SER A 362 0.58 -17.33 10.98
C SER A 362 0.51 -15.90 10.46
N ALA A 363 -0.20 -15.67 9.36
CA ALA A 363 -0.38 -14.33 8.81
C ALA A 363 -1.84 -14.05 8.52
N LYS A 364 -2.36 -12.97 9.10
CA LYS A 364 -3.71 -12.47 8.91
C LYS A 364 -3.66 -11.12 8.18
N MET A 365 -4.17 -11.08 6.95
CA MET A 365 -4.11 -9.92 6.05
C MET A 365 -5.51 -9.48 5.65
N ILE A 366 -5.74 -8.18 5.50
CA ILE A 366 -7.01 -7.65 5.02
C ILE A 366 -6.96 -7.55 3.49
N LEU A 367 -7.91 -8.18 2.82
CA LEU A 367 -8.05 -8.08 1.36
C LEU A 367 -8.82 -6.82 0.98
N SER A 368 -10.02 -6.69 1.54
CA SER A 368 -10.94 -5.60 1.23
C SER A 368 -11.97 -5.40 2.34
N ASN A 369 -12.50 -4.18 2.42
CA ASN A 369 -13.74 -3.89 3.12
C ASN A 369 -14.88 -3.78 2.10
N TYR A 370 -16.11 -4.07 2.52
CA TYR A 370 -17.29 -3.95 1.67
C TYR A 370 -18.45 -3.25 2.37
N THR A 371 -19.35 -2.65 1.59
CA THR A 371 -20.62 -2.12 2.10
C THR A 371 -21.72 -3.17 1.99
N ILE A 372 -22.80 -3.01 2.78
CA ILE A 372 -23.93 -3.96 2.80
C ILE A 372 -24.64 -4.07 1.45
N ASP A 373 -24.69 -2.98 0.72
CA ASP A 373 -25.35 -2.83 -0.58
C ASP A 373 -24.42 -3.10 -1.77
N GLN A 374 -23.15 -3.39 -1.51
CA GLN A 374 -22.22 -3.76 -2.56
C GLN A 374 -22.69 -5.07 -3.19
N LEU A 375 -22.59 -5.20 -4.51
CA LEU A 375 -22.94 -6.44 -5.23
C LEU A 375 -21.78 -6.93 -6.12
N THR A 376 -20.78 -6.08 -6.32
CA THR A 376 -19.61 -6.32 -7.15
C THR A 376 -18.34 -6.15 -6.32
N LEU A 377 -17.25 -6.77 -6.75
CA LEU A 377 -15.95 -6.52 -6.12
C LEU A 377 -15.61 -5.03 -6.18
N SER A 378 -14.97 -4.54 -5.12
CA SER A 378 -14.41 -3.20 -5.12
C SER A 378 -13.41 -3.06 -6.28
N ASP A 379 -13.64 -2.08 -7.15
CA ASP A 379 -12.80 -1.73 -8.29
C ASP A 379 -11.90 -0.51 -8.00
N THR A 380 -11.68 -0.23 -6.72
CA THR A 380 -10.80 0.85 -6.26
C THR A 380 -9.32 0.47 -6.42
N PRO A 381 -8.42 1.46 -6.66
CA PRO A 381 -7.01 1.16 -6.87
C PRO A 381 -6.32 0.42 -5.71
N ASP A 382 -6.67 0.73 -4.45
CA ASP A 382 -6.13 0.06 -3.27
C ASP A 382 -6.57 -1.41 -3.21
N SER A 383 -7.81 -1.72 -3.60
CA SER A 383 -8.29 -3.10 -3.64
C SER A 383 -7.53 -3.92 -4.67
N TYR A 384 -7.22 -3.36 -5.85
CA TYR A 384 -6.34 -4.03 -6.82
C TYR A 384 -4.93 -4.24 -6.29
N ALA A 385 -4.33 -3.20 -5.70
CA ALA A 385 -2.98 -3.27 -5.14
C ALA A 385 -2.87 -4.32 -4.01
N ASN A 386 -3.87 -4.41 -3.14
CA ASN A 386 -3.91 -5.39 -2.05
C ASN A 386 -3.99 -6.83 -2.59
N ARG A 387 -4.88 -7.09 -3.55
CA ARG A 387 -5.02 -8.40 -4.19
C ARG A 387 -3.74 -8.84 -4.88
N ASP A 388 -3.10 -7.94 -5.63
CA ASP A 388 -1.84 -8.22 -6.31
C ASP A 388 -0.67 -8.44 -5.33
N MET A 389 -0.59 -7.61 -4.29
CA MET A 389 0.41 -7.77 -3.22
C MET A 389 0.26 -9.13 -2.52
N ILE A 390 -0.97 -9.54 -2.21
CA ILE A 390 -1.26 -10.81 -1.55
C ILE A 390 -0.98 -11.99 -2.48
N ALA A 391 -1.39 -11.93 -3.75
CA ALA A 391 -1.08 -12.98 -4.73
C ALA A 391 0.44 -13.15 -4.92
N ASN A 392 1.19 -12.05 -5.00
CA ASN A 392 2.65 -12.07 -5.05
C ASN A 392 3.26 -12.68 -3.79
N TYR A 393 2.73 -12.34 -2.61
CA TYR A 393 3.18 -12.89 -1.34
C TYR A 393 2.96 -14.41 -1.26
N ILE A 394 1.75 -14.87 -1.63
CA ILE A 394 1.40 -16.30 -1.71
C ILE A 394 2.32 -17.04 -2.70
N GLY A 395 2.49 -16.50 -3.91
CA GLY A 395 3.36 -17.10 -4.94
C GLY A 395 4.82 -17.20 -4.48
N SER A 396 5.30 -16.16 -3.80
CA SER A 396 6.63 -16.15 -3.19
C SER A 396 6.74 -17.20 -2.09
N LEU A 397 5.74 -17.35 -1.20
CA LEU A 397 5.75 -18.38 -0.16
C LEU A 397 5.78 -19.80 -0.76
N ALA A 398 4.94 -20.06 -1.77
CA ALA A 398 4.91 -21.35 -2.48
C ALA A 398 6.25 -21.69 -3.12
N THR A 399 6.88 -20.72 -3.80
CA THR A 399 8.17 -20.92 -4.47
C THR A 399 9.30 -21.24 -3.50
N HIS A 400 9.29 -20.65 -2.29
CA HIS A 400 10.34 -20.86 -1.30
C HIS A 400 10.09 -22.06 -0.36
N ASN A 401 8.84 -22.53 -0.27
CA ASN A 401 8.43 -23.65 0.59
C ASN A 401 7.89 -24.85 -0.19
N LYS A 402 8.46 -25.17 -1.36
CA LYS A 402 7.97 -26.22 -2.29
C LYS A 402 7.68 -27.59 -1.66
N LYS A 403 8.32 -27.94 -0.54
CA LYS A 403 8.15 -29.23 0.16
C LYS A 403 7.12 -29.18 1.30
N ARG A 404 6.53 -28.03 1.57
CA ARG A 404 5.58 -27.82 2.67
C ARG A 404 4.25 -27.37 2.08
N THR A 405 3.18 -27.87 2.68
CA THR A 405 1.83 -27.39 2.40
C THR A 405 1.64 -26.03 3.04
N ILE A 406 1.12 -25.08 2.27
CA ILE A 406 0.73 -23.75 2.72
C ILE A 406 -0.78 -23.71 2.74
N ARG A 407 -1.37 -23.58 3.93
CA ARG A 407 -2.82 -23.50 4.08
C ARG A 407 -3.24 -22.04 4.04
N ILE A 408 -4.26 -21.75 3.25
CA ILE A 408 -4.76 -20.40 3.03
C ILE A 408 -6.28 -20.43 3.25
N THR A 409 -6.74 -19.67 4.22
CA THR A 409 -8.18 -19.50 4.48
C THR A 409 -8.58 -18.09 4.07
N ILE A 410 -9.56 -17.98 3.18
CA ILE A 410 -10.17 -16.72 2.79
C ILE A 410 -11.53 -16.66 3.48
N ALA A 411 -11.62 -15.82 4.50
CA ALA A 411 -12.79 -15.71 5.35
C ALA A 411 -13.46 -14.36 5.15
N GLY A 412 -14.75 -14.39 4.81
CA GLY A 412 -15.59 -13.20 4.82
C GLY A 412 -16.18 -12.97 6.20
N TYR A 413 -16.30 -11.72 6.59
CA TYR A 413 -16.90 -11.27 7.83
C TYR A 413 -17.90 -10.16 7.54
N THR A 414 -19.06 -10.23 8.17
CA THR A 414 -20.08 -9.18 8.15
C THR A 414 -20.46 -8.79 9.58
N ASP A 415 -21.02 -7.60 9.77
CA ASP A 415 -21.64 -7.21 11.04
C ASP A 415 -22.96 -7.96 11.31
N HIS A 416 -23.41 -7.96 12.56
CA HIS A 416 -24.67 -8.62 12.93
C HIS A 416 -25.90 -7.90 12.37
N THR A 417 -26.44 -8.44 11.26
CA THR A 417 -27.68 -7.95 10.63
C THR A 417 -28.97 -8.58 11.15
N GLY A 418 -28.90 -9.52 12.10
CA GLY A 418 -30.05 -10.19 12.72
C GLY A 418 -30.40 -11.57 12.15
N ASP A 419 -29.86 -11.95 10.99
CA ASP A 419 -30.02 -13.28 10.38
C ASP A 419 -28.64 -13.92 10.16
N GLU A 420 -28.32 -14.90 11.00
CA GLU A 420 -27.02 -15.58 10.97
C GLU A 420 -26.80 -16.33 9.65
N LYS A 421 -27.82 -17.03 9.12
CA LYS A 421 -27.68 -17.77 7.86
C LYS A 421 -27.40 -16.83 6.70
N LYS A 422 -28.14 -15.71 6.64
CA LYS A 422 -27.90 -14.66 5.64
C LYS A 422 -26.51 -14.03 5.78
N ASN A 423 -26.04 -13.81 7.00
CA ASN A 423 -24.70 -13.29 7.25
C ASN A 423 -23.61 -14.24 6.76
N ILE A 424 -23.74 -15.54 7.03
CA ILE A 424 -22.82 -16.57 6.52
C ILE A 424 -22.81 -16.54 4.99
N GLN A 425 -23.98 -16.61 4.37
CA GLN A 425 -24.09 -16.64 2.90
C GLN A 425 -23.50 -15.37 2.24
N MET A 426 -23.77 -14.20 2.80
CA MET A 426 -23.28 -12.93 2.27
C MET A 426 -21.76 -12.78 2.44
N SER A 427 -21.23 -13.15 3.60
CA SER A 427 -19.79 -13.10 3.84
C SER A 427 -19.03 -14.15 3.02
N GLU A 428 -19.59 -15.36 2.87
CA GLU A 428 -19.05 -16.40 1.98
C GLU A 428 -19.04 -15.95 0.53
N PHE A 429 -20.11 -15.29 0.06
CA PHE A 429 -20.18 -14.73 -1.28
C PHE A 429 -19.01 -13.77 -1.55
N TRP A 430 -18.72 -12.86 -0.62
CA TRP A 430 -17.59 -11.94 -0.76
C TRP A 430 -16.24 -12.64 -0.73
N ALA A 431 -16.06 -13.58 0.20
CA ALA A 431 -14.85 -14.39 0.29
C ALA A 431 -14.58 -15.15 -1.02
N LYS A 432 -15.64 -15.72 -1.61
CA LYS A 432 -15.57 -16.43 -2.90
C LYS A 432 -15.21 -15.51 -4.05
N LYS A 433 -15.81 -14.31 -4.12
CA LYS A 433 -15.46 -13.31 -5.15
C LYS A 433 -14.00 -12.88 -5.06
N GLU A 434 -13.48 -12.61 -3.86
CA GLU A 434 -12.07 -12.28 -3.67
C GLU A 434 -11.16 -13.48 -4.00
N PHE A 435 -11.55 -14.70 -3.62
CA PHE A 435 -10.83 -15.92 -3.99
C PHE A 435 -10.75 -16.09 -5.51
N ASP A 436 -11.86 -15.96 -6.24
CA ASP A 436 -11.90 -16.09 -7.71
C ASP A 436 -10.99 -15.05 -8.39
N TYR A 437 -10.83 -13.88 -7.79
CA TYR A 437 -9.88 -12.88 -8.26
C TYR A 437 -8.43 -13.30 -8.01
N ILE A 438 -8.09 -13.69 -6.78
CA ILE A 438 -6.74 -14.13 -6.40
C ILE A 438 -6.33 -15.39 -7.19
N LYS A 439 -7.28 -16.30 -7.44
CA LYS A 439 -7.11 -17.52 -8.25
C LYS A 439 -6.57 -17.21 -9.65
N ARG A 440 -6.99 -16.08 -10.24
CA ARG A 440 -6.48 -15.59 -11.54
C ARG A 440 -5.10 -14.96 -11.44
N LEU A 441 -4.75 -14.39 -10.29
CA LEU A 441 -3.45 -13.75 -10.07
C LEU A 441 -2.33 -14.73 -9.72
N ILE A 442 -2.62 -15.81 -8.97
CA ILE A 442 -1.60 -16.76 -8.48
C ILE A 442 -0.75 -17.38 -9.60
N PRO A 443 -1.32 -17.90 -10.71
CA PRO A 443 -0.53 -18.47 -11.80
C PRO A 443 0.50 -17.49 -12.36
N LEU A 444 0.20 -16.19 -12.33
CA LEU A 444 1.07 -15.12 -12.83
C LEU A 444 2.36 -14.98 -12.00
N TYR A 445 2.37 -15.47 -10.78
CA TYR A 445 3.51 -15.42 -9.86
C TYR A 445 4.27 -16.74 -9.75
N LEU A 446 3.60 -17.86 -10.03
CA LEU A 446 4.20 -19.18 -9.94
C LEU A 446 4.79 -19.68 -11.26
N ASN A 447 4.40 -19.08 -12.39
CA ASN A 447 4.85 -19.45 -13.74
C ASN A 447 4.82 -20.98 -13.96
N SER A 448 3.82 -21.65 -13.40
CA SER A 448 3.66 -23.10 -13.47
C SER A 448 2.44 -23.46 -14.30
N LYS A 449 2.56 -24.53 -15.08
CA LYS A 449 1.43 -25.15 -15.80
C LYS A 449 0.56 -26.01 -14.86
N THR A 450 0.60 -25.73 -13.56
CA THR A 450 -0.17 -26.47 -12.57
C THR A 450 -1.64 -26.15 -12.77
N GLU A 451 -2.48 -27.17 -12.75
CA GLU A 451 -3.93 -26.99 -12.81
C GLU A 451 -4.51 -26.81 -11.41
N TRP A 452 -5.67 -26.18 -11.35
CA TRP A 452 -6.43 -26.05 -10.12
C TRP A 452 -7.22 -27.34 -9.88
N GLU A 453 -7.08 -27.94 -8.71
CA GLU A 453 -7.82 -29.13 -8.30
C GLU A 453 -8.80 -28.78 -7.18
N GLU A 454 -10.00 -29.36 -7.19
CA GLU A 454 -10.99 -29.15 -6.13
C GLU A 454 -11.40 -30.49 -5.52
N GLN A 455 -11.24 -30.60 -4.20
CA GLN A 455 -11.58 -31.82 -3.46
C GLN A 455 -12.09 -31.47 -2.06
N ASN A 456 -13.31 -31.92 -1.72
CA ASN A 456 -13.91 -31.78 -0.39
C ASN A 456 -13.92 -30.33 0.14
N GLY A 457 -14.21 -29.34 -0.71
CA GLY A 457 -14.23 -27.92 -0.32
C GLY A 457 -12.84 -27.29 -0.15
N ILE A 458 -11.78 -28.00 -0.52
CA ILE A 458 -10.41 -27.49 -0.59
C ILE A 458 -10.02 -27.34 -2.05
N THR A 459 -9.57 -26.15 -2.43
CA THR A 459 -9.03 -25.88 -3.76
C THR A 459 -7.50 -25.87 -3.70
N LYS A 460 -6.84 -26.67 -4.53
CA LYS A 460 -5.38 -26.85 -4.52
C LYS A 460 -4.72 -26.26 -5.75
N TYR A 461 -3.51 -25.75 -5.56
CA TYR A 461 -2.61 -25.32 -6.64
C TYR A 461 -1.15 -25.57 -6.23
N GLY A 462 -0.57 -26.68 -6.71
CA GLY A 462 0.76 -27.11 -6.29
C GLY A 462 0.78 -27.45 -4.80
N ASN A 463 1.60 -26.73 -4.02
CA ASN A 463 1.68 -26.89 -2.56
C ASN A 463 0.76 -25.94 -1.77
N LEU A 464 -0.15 -25.24 -2.45
CA LEU A 464 -1.14 -24.36 -1.84
C LEU A 464 -2.46 -25.10 -1.63
N GLU A 465 -3.06 -24.95 -0.45
CA GLU A 465 -4.40 -25.43 -0.11
C GLU A 465 -5.29 -24.25 0.31
N PHE A 466 -6.34 -23.97 -0.46
CA PHE A 466 -7.28 -22.89 -0.22
C PHE A 466 -8.59 -23.41 0.38
N THR A 467 -9.11 -22.69 1.37
CA THR A 467 -10.46 -22.86 1.90
C THR A 467 -11.16 -21.51 1.92
N VAL A 468 -12.38 -21.45 1.42
CA VAL A 468 -13.22 -20.25 1.43
C VAL A 468 -14.32 -20.43 2.46
N LEU A 469 -14.51 -19.46 3.35
CA LEU A 469 -15.48 -19.54 4.44
C LEU A 469 -16.27 -18.24 4.59
N GLY A 470 -17.57 -18.36 4.89
CA GLY A 470 -18.37 -17.27 5.45
C GLY A 470 -18.44 -17.38 6.98
N LYS A 471 -18.39 -16.25 7.68
CA LYS A 471 -18.53 -16.16 9.13
C LYS A 471 -19.83 -15.42 9.47
N GLY A 472 -20.70 -16.09 10.24
CA GLY A 472 -22.08 -15.63 10.52
C GLY A 472 -22.21 -14.61 11.64
N THR A 473 -21.33 -14.72 12.63
CA THR A 473 -21.20 -13.80 13.74
C THR A 473 -19.80 -13.23 13.75
N ALA A 474 -19.74 -11.92 13.85
CA ALA A 474 -18.50 -11.20 13.77
C ALA A 474 -17.74 -11.20 15.12
N ASP A 475 -18.32 -11.82 16.16
CA ASP A 475 -17.77 -11.92 17.52
C ASP A 475 -16.62 -12.92 17.65
N GLU A 476 -16.27 -13.66 16.59
CA GLU A 476 -15.05 -14.46 16.59
C GLU A 476 -13.77 -13.60 16.64
N ASN A 477 -13.84 -12.29 16.30
CA ASN A 477 -12.71 -11.38 16.42
C ASN A 477 -12.93 -10.35 17.54
N HIS A 478 -12.57 -10.72 18.77
CA HIS A 478 -12.66 -9.86 19.97
C HIS A 478 -11.90 -8.53 19.88
N SER A 479 -11.02 -8.35 18.89
CA SER A 479 -10.28 -7.10 18.69
C SER A 479 -11.09 -5.96 18.04
N ILE A 480 -12.28 -6.24 17.50
CA ILE A 480 -13.15 -5.23 16.86
C ILE A 480 -14.51 -5.26 17.54
N SER A 481 -14.93 -4.16 18.17
CA SER A 481 -16.23 -4.05 18.84
C SER A 481 -17.35 -3.69 17.87
N GLU A 482 -18.49 -4.38 17.90
CA GLU A 482 -19.70 -3.96 17.16
C GLU A 482 -20.53 -2.90 17.87
N GLU A 483 -20.17 -2.55 19.10
CA GLU A 483 -20.89 -1.54 19.89
C GLU A 483 -20.78 -0.16 19.24
N THR A 484 -19.69 0.07 18.50
CA THR A 484 -19.48 1.30 17.73
C THR A 484 -19.85 1.11 16.25
N GLY A 485 -20.35 2.15 15.61
CA GLY A 485 -20.62 2.10 14.17
C GLY A 485 -19.35 1.89 13.33
N TYR A 486 -18.21 2.42 13.77
CA TYR A 486 -16.93 2.23 13.08
C TYR A 486 -16.50 0.77 13.12
N GLY A 487 -16.61 0.13 14.29
CA GLY A 487 -16.28 -1.28 14.42
C GLY A 487 -17.21 -2.16 13.59
N ARG A 488 -18.52 -1.85 13.47
CA ARG A 488 -19.41 -2.54 12.51
C ARG A 488 -18.90 -2.45 11.07
N ILE A 489 -18.46 -1.27 10.63
CA ILE A 489 -17.91 -1.09 9.27
C ILE A 489 -16.60 -1.87 9.11
N GLN A 490 -15.71 -1.83 10.10
CA GLN A 490 -14.50 -2.66 10.11
C GLN A 490 -14.82 -4.16 10.10
N LYS A 491 -15.97 -4.58 10.62
CA LYS A 491 -16.40 -5.98 10.59
C LYS A 491 -16.78 -6.49 9.21
N ARG A 492 -17.21 -5.61 8.29
CA ARG A 492 -17.52 -5.95 6.90
C ARG A 492 -16.24 -6.00 6.06
N ARG A 493 -15.63 -7.18 5.98
CA ARG A 493 -14.35 -7.37 5.30
C ARG A 493 -14.11 -8.80 4.85
N VAL A 494 -13.16 -8.97 3.94
CA VAL A 494 -12.57 -10.26 3.63
C VAL A 494 -11.15 -10.27 4.18
N GLU A 495 -10.84 -11.33 4.92
CA GLU A 495 -9.51 -11.58 5.48
C GLU A 495 -8.90 -12.81 4.84
N LEU A 496 -7.58 -12.80 4.72
CA LEU A 496 -6.79 -13.94 4.32
C LEU A 496 -5.92 -14.37 5.49
N GLN A 497 -6.01 -15.65 5.85
CA GLN A 497 -5.18 -16.29 6.86
C GLN A 497 -4.25 -17.29 6.18
N ILE A 498 -2.95 -17.18 6.43
CA ILE A 498 -1.93 -18.10 5.92
C ILE A 498 -1.32 -18.84 7.09
N GLU A 499 -1.28 -20.16 6.98
CA GLU A 499 -0.58 -21.03 7.92
C GLU A 499 0.49 -21.86 7.21
N ILE A 500 1.69 -21.86 7.79
CA ILE A 500 2.74 -22.82 7.46
C ILE A 500 3.21 -23.42 8.78
N LYS A 501 3.07 -24.75 8.92
CA LYS A 501 3.52 -25.53 10.08
C LYS A 501 4.77 -26.34 9.76
#